data_AF-A0AAV5V686-F1
#
_entry.id   AF-A0AAV5V686-F1
#
_cell.length_a   1.000
_cell.length_b   1.000
_cell.length_c   1.000
_cell.angle_alpha   90.00
_cell.angle_beta   90.00
_cell.angle_gamma   90.00
#
_symmetry.space_group_name_H-M   'P 1'
#
loop_
_entity.id
_entity.type
_entity.pdbx_description
1 polymer ?
#
loop_
_entity_poly.entity_id
_entity_poly.type
_entity_poly.pdbx_seq_one_letter_code
_entity_poly.pdbx_strand_id
1 'polypeptide(L)' 'PFIVDSLGEKPIPNRGAWNRNASLLFLESPIGVGFSLGETEELKDEESAKQHYEAIHTFITKVRPDFSNRSFYIAGES' A
#
# COMPACT_ATOMS: atom_id res chain seq x y z
N PRO A 1 6.32 5.08 -8.83
CA PRO A 1 7.39 5.77 -9.62
C PRO A 1 7.32 5.50 -11.14
N PHE A 2 6.79 4.35 -11.54
CA PHE A 2 6.74 3.91 -12.93
C PHE A 2 5.29 3.59 -13.33
N ILE A 3 5.02 3.57 -14.63
CA ILE A 3 3.82 3.01 -15.25
C ILE A 3 4.26 1.92 -16.22
N VAL A 4 3.41 0.94 -16.49
CA VAL A 4 3.72 -0.07 -17.52
C VAL A 4 3.51 0.55 -18.90
N ASP A 5 4.36 0.21 -19.87
CA ASP A 5 4.19 0.67 -21.24
C ASP A 5 2.90 0.12 -21.88
N SER A 6 2.53 0.66 -23.05
CA SER A 6 1.28 0.32 -23.73
C SER A 6 1.18 -1.14 -24.17
N LEU A 7 2.31 -1.86 -24.18
CA LEU A 7 2.38 -3.28 -24.55
C LEU A 7 2.38 -4.21 -23.33
N GLY A 8 2.50 -3.68 -22.11
CA GLY A 8 2.54 -4.50 -20.90
C GLY A 8 3.91 -5.10 -20.59
N GLU A 9 4.96 -4.72 -21.30
CA GLU A 9 6.23 -5.46 -21.32
C GLU A 9 7.27 -4.90 -20.35
N LYS A 10 7.25 -3.58 -20.12
CA LYS A 10 8.26 -2.93 -19.27
C LYS A 10 7.73 -1.72 -18.51
N PRO A 11 8.32 -1.43 -17.33
CA PRO A 11 8.06 -0.19 -16.62
C PRO A 11 8.77 0.99 -17.29
N ILE A 12 8.06 2.11 -17.43
CA ILE A 12 8.60 3.40 -17.88
C ILE A 12 8.43 4.46 -16.79
N PRO A 13 9.35 5.43 -16.63
CA PRO A 13 9.27 6.44 -15.58
C PRO A 13 7.99 7.29 -15.67
N ASN A 14 7.29 7.47 -14.55
CA ASN A 14 6.10 8.31 -14.46
C ASN A 14 6.47 9.76 -14.14
N ARG A 15 6.34 10.66 -15.13
CA ARG A 15 6.54 12.11 -14.98
C ARG A 15 5.53 12.80 -14.06
N GLY A 16 4.50 12.11 -13.61
CA GLY A 16 3.50 12.54 -12.63
C GLY A 16 3.67 11.94 -11.23
N ALA A 17 4.71 11.13 -10.99
CA ALA A 17 4.76 10.31 -9.78
C ALA A 17 4.79 11.11 -8.47
N TRP A 18 3.90 10.76 -7.54
CA TRP A 18 3.81 11.41 -6.22
C TRP A 18 5.03 11.14 -5.34
N ASN A 19 5.78 10.06 -5.61
CA ASN A 19 6.97 9.73 -4.82
C ASN A 19 8.14 10.71 -5.01
N ARG A 20 7.96 11.76 -5.82
CA ARG A 20 8.88 12.90 -5.93
C ARG A 20 8.74 13.89 -4.76
N ASN A 21 7.56 13.93 -4.13
CA ASN A 21 7.24 14.88 -3.06
C ASN A 21 6.95 14.18 -1.72
N ALA A 22 6.74 12.87 -1.72
CA ALA A 22 6.44 12.08 -0.53
C ALA A 22 7.06 10.67 -0.61
N SER A 23 7.25 10.02 0.53
CA SER A 23 7.43 8.56 0.54
C SER A 23 6.05 7.90 0.42
N LEU A 24 5.91 6.94 -0.50
CA LEU A 24 4.66 6.23 -0.73
C LEU A 24 4.76 4.80 -0.24
N LEU A 25 3.72 4.33 0.45
CA LEU A 25 3.50 2.93 0.80
C LEU A 25 2.25 2.47 0.04
N PHE A 26 2.40 1.50 -0.86
CA PHE A 26 1.28 0.84 -1.53
C PHE A 26 0.93 -0.42 -0.74
N LEU A 27 -0.34 -0.60 -0.38
CA LEU A 27 -0.82 -1.71 0.42
C LEU A 27 -1.98 -2.37 -0.32
N GLU A 28 -1.79 -3.61 -0.75
CA GLU A 28 -2.85 -4.44 -1.31
C GLU A 28 -3.63 -5.07 -0.16
N SER A 29 -4.94 -4.84 -0.10
CA SER A 29 -5.77 -5.20 1.05
C SER A 29 -7.25 -5.21 0.68
N PRO A 30 -8.10 -6.04 1.33
CA PRO A 30 -7.74 -6.97 2.41
C PRO A 30 -7.03 -8.24 1.91
N ILE A 31 -6.82 -9.20 2.81
CA ILE A 31 -6.36 -10.55 2.42
C ILE A 31 -7.22 -11.09 1.26
N GLY A 32 -6.57 -11.66 0.25
CA GLY A 32 -7.17 -12.07 -1.02
C GLY A 32 -6.98 -11.08 -2.18
N VAL A 33 -6.54 -9.84 -1.93
CA VAL A 33 -6.26 -8.85 -3.00
C VAL A 33 -4.81 -8.93 -3.45
N GLY A 34 -4.58 -9.09 -4.76
CA GLY A 34 -3.26 -9.05 -5.36
C GLY A 34 -2.32 -10.12 -4.79
N PHE A 35 -1.21 -9.69 -4.18
CA PHE A 35 -0.23 -10.55 -3.53
C PHE A 35 -0.45 -10.73 -2.02
N SER A 36 -1.52 -10.17 -1.44
CA SER A 36 -1.91 -10.40 -0.04
C SER A 36 -2.59 -11.77 0.09
N LEU A 37 -1.80 -12.83 0.15
CA LEU A 37 -2.26 -14.22 0.16
C LEU A 37 -2.54 -14.75 1.58
N GLY A 38 -3.61 -15.54 1.71
CA GLY A 38 -3.93 -16.34 2.89
C GLY A 38 -5.38 -16.81 2.85
N GLU A 39 -5.87 -17.33 3.97
CA GLU A 39 -7.26 -17.78 4.06
C GLU A 39 -8.21 -16.58 3.94
N THR A 40 -8.99 -16.59 2.87
CA THR A 40 -10.00 -15.56 2.59
C THR A 40 -11.34 -16.02 3.11
N GLU A 41 -11.90 -15.27 4.06
CA GLU A 41 -13.30 -15.37 4.47
C GLU A 41 -14.05 -14.12 3.97
N GLU A 42 -15.39 -14.14 4.01
CA GLU A 42 -16.19 -12.94 3.75
C GLU A 42 -15.91 -11.90 4.85
N LEU A 43 -15.00 -10.98 4.55
CA LEU A 43 -14.63 -9.92 5.48
C LEU A 43 -15.65 -8.80 5.46
N LYS A 44 -16.01 -8.35 6.66
CA LYS A 44 -16.75 -7.09 6.85
C LYS A 44 -15.80 -5.89 6.78
N ASP A 45 -16.37 -4.70 6.63
CA ASP A 45 -15.63 -3.45 6.58
C ASP A 45 -14.77 -3.24 7.84
N GLU A 46 -15.29 -3.57 9.03
CA GLU A 46 -14.55 -3.44 10.28
C GLU A 46 -13.33 -4.38 10.37
N GLU A 47 -13.47 -5.60 9.84
CA GLU A 47 -12.38 -6.59 9.83
C GLU A 47 -11.30 -6.16 8.84
N SER A 48 -11.70 -5.67 7.67
CA SER A 48 -10.79 -5.10 6.67
C SER A 48 -10.05 -3.86 7.19
N ALA A 49 -10.74 -2.97 7.91
CA ALA A 49 -10.13 -1.81 8.55
C ALA A 49 -9.12 -2.22 9.64
N LYS A 50 -9.43 -3.25 10.43
CA LYS A 50 -8.52 -3.80 11.45
C LYS A 50 -7.25 -4.37 10.80
N GLN A 51 -7.38 -5.16 9.74
CA GLN A 51 -6.23 -5.70 9.00
C GLN A 51 -5.35 -4.57 8.42
N HIS A 52 -5.95 -3.54 7.83
CA HIS A 52 -5.23 -2.34 7.37
C HIS A 52 -4.42 -1.68 8.48
N TYR A 53 -5.06 -1.43 9.64
CA TYR A 53 -4.39 -0.81 10.78
C TYR A 53 -3.21 -1.66 11.26
N GLU A 54 -3.42 -2.98 11.45
CA GLU A 54 -2.39 -3.89 11.93
C GLU A 54 -1.18 -3.95 10.97
N ALA A 55 -1.43 -3.96 9.65
CA ALA A 55 -0.39 -3.94 8.64
C ALA A 55 0.44 -2.64 8.71
N ILE A 56 -0.22 -1.48 8.74
CA ILE A 56 0.47 -0.16 8.80
C ILE A 56 1.22 -0.01 10.13
N HIS A 57 0.58 -0.34 11.25
CA HIS A 57 1.18 -0.27 12.58
C HIS A 57 2.42 -1.17 12.67
N THR A 58 2.32 -2.42 12.21
CA THR A 58 3.46 -3.36 12.19
C THR A 58 4.57 -2.86 11.27
N PHE A 59 4.23 -2.33 10.10
CA PHE A 59 5.21 -1.75 9.18
C PHE A 59 5.99 -0.61 9.84
N ILE A 60 5.30 0.37 10.43
CA ILE A 60 5.95 1.53 11.05
C ILE A 60 6.74 1.14 12.30
N THR A 61 6.22 0.25 13.15
CA THR A 61 6.86 -0.06 14.43
C THR A 61 7.98 -1.10 14.33
N LYS A 62 7.88 -2.05 13.40
CA LYS A 62 8.83 -3.17 13.29
C LYS A 62 9.68 -3.16 12.03
N VAL A 63 9.13 -2.76 10.88
CA VAL A 63 9.84 -2.84 9.59
C VAL A 63 10.60 -1.54 9.30
N ARG A 64 9.94 -0.40 9.53
CA ARG A 64 10.43 0.96 9.28
C ARG A 64 10.28 1.88 10.50
N PRO A 65 10.93 1.54 11.64
CA PRO A 65 10.87 2.37 12.85
C PRO A 65 11.38 3.80 12.64
N ASP A 66 12.21 4.02 11.61
CA ASP A 66 12.68 5.33 11.18
C ASP A 66 11.58 6.25 10.65
N PHE A 67 10.38 5.72 10.40
CA PHE A 67 9.21 6.50 9.92
C PHE A 67 8.29 6.95 11.06
N SER A 68 8.53 6.51 12.31
CA SER A 68 7.65 6.76 13.47
C SER A 68 7.36 8.24 13.76
N ASN A 69 8.28 9.15 13.41
CA ASN A 69 8.14 10.60 13.65
C ASN A 69 7.83 11.41 12.37
N ARG A 70 7.41 10.77 11.28
CA ARG A 70 7.06 11.45 10.03
C ARG A 70 5.58 11.82 9.99
N SER A 71 5.25 12.93 9.33
CA SER A 71 3.86 13.22 8.99
C SER A 71 3.27 12.08 8.15
N PHE A 72 2.11 11.58 8.55
CA PHE A 72 1.45 10.43 7.95
C PHE A 72 0.09 10.83 7.40
N TYR A 73 -0.19 10.41 6.16
CA TYR A 73 -1.42 10.70 5.43
C TYR A 73 -1.92 9.42 4.77
N ILE A 74 -3.23 9.23 4.75
CA ILE A 74 -3.90 8.12 4.07
C ILE A 74 -4.62 8.70 2.85
N ALA A 75 -4.41 8.11 1.68
CA ALA A 75 -5.09 8.44 0.44
C ALA A 75 -5.48 7.14 -0.28
N GLY A 76 -6.59 7.16 -1.00
CA GLY A 76 -7.10 6.02 -1.75
C GLY A 76 -8.14 6.47 -2.78
N GLU A 77 -8.49 5.56 -3.68
CA GLU A 77 -9.48 5.74 -4.75
C GLU A 77 -10.29 4.43 -4.84
N SER A 78 -11.56 4.55 -5.24
CA SER A 78 -12.46 3.42 -5.49
C SER A 78 -12.70 3.22 -6.97
#